data_AF-A0A960Y5Q4-F1
#
_entry.id   AF-A0A960Y5Q4-F1
#
_cell.length_a   1.000
_cell.length_b   1.000
_cell.length_c   1.000
_cell.angle_alpha   90.00
_cell.angle_beta   90.00
_cell.angle_gamma   90.00
#
_symmetry.space_group_name_H-M   'P 1'
#
loop_
_entity.id
_entity.type
_entity.pdbx_description
1 polymer ?
#
loop_
_entity_poly.entity_id
_entity_poly.type
_entity_poly.pdbx_seq_one_letter_code
_entity_poly.pdbx_strand_id
1 'polypeptide(L)'
;RLPVLRCNGVRLRRPPQVMGRTGDHLRFGFAAPDDGGPGGTPALSREFVCFGHGRAWNDHLRGLSGGLREAMDGAWDILFTVAPNTWRPRDGRAVDPVQQQLLDLKPAES
;
A
#
# COMPACT_ATOMS: atom_id res chain seq x y z
N ARG A 1 -3.49 -21.27 -7.64
CA ARG A 1 -4.01 -20.02 -7.02
C ARG A 1 -2.90 -19.47 -6.13
N LEU A 2 -2.59 -18.17 -6.19
CA LEU A 2 -1.57 -17.58 -5.32
C LEU A 2 -2.09 -17.49 -3.88
N PRO A 3 -1.22 -17.66 -2.86
CA PRO A 3 -1.62 -17.49 -1.47
C PRO A 3 -1.99 -16.04 -1.17
N VAL A 4 -3.00 -15.85 -0.33
CA VAL A 4 -3.34 -14.54 0.25
C VAL A 4 -2.72 -14.47 1.63
N LEU A 5 -1.91 -13.43 1.84
CA LEU A 5 -1.19 -13.17 3.07
C LEU A 5 -1.87 -12.01 3.82
N ARG A 6 -1.73 -12.01 5.15
CA ARG A 6 -2.26 -10.96 6.03
C ARG A 6 -1.14 -10.39 6.89
N CYS A 7 -1.11 -9.06 7.01
CA CYS A 7 -0.33 -8.35 8.02
C CYS A 7 -1.25 -7.45 8.82
N ASN A 8 -1.05 -7.42 10.14
CA ASN A 8 -1.91 -6.68 11.06
C ASN A 8 -1.19 -5.48 11.66
N GLY A 9 -1.94 -4.43 11.96
CA GLY A 9 -1.44 -3.28 12.71
C GLY A 9 -0.32 -2.48 12.04
N VAL A 10 -0.16 -2.60 10.72
CA VAL A 10 0.87 -1.85 9.98
C VAL A 10 0.47 -0.40 9.81
N ARG A 11 1.44 0.51 9.68
CA ARG A 11 1.17 1.94 9.48
C ARG A 11 1.61 2.40 8.10
N LEU A 12 0.97 3.42 7.54
CA LEU A 12 1.45 4.03 6.31
C LEU A 12 2.79 4.73 6.57
N ARG A 13 3.82 4.38 5.80
CA ARG A 13 5.15 5.02 5.89
C ARG A 13 5.15 6.41 5.26
N ARG A 14 4.32 6.60 4.23
CA ARG A 14 4.14 7.86 3.50
C ARG A 14 2.77 7.86 2.81
N PRO A 15 2.28 9.03 2.35
CA PRO A 15 1.06 9.09 1.54
C PRO A 15 1.12 8.13 0.34
N PRO A 16 0.04 7.37 0.06
CA PRO A 16 -0.01 6.49 -1.10
C PRO A 16 0.24 7.29 -2.38
N GLN A 17 1.08 6.73 -3.25
CA GLN A 17 1.47 7.40 -4.49
C GLN A 17 0.61 6.94 -5.64
N VAL A 18 0.09 7.90 -6.39
CA VAL A 18 -0.66 7.65 -7.61
C VAL A 18 0.28 7.09 -8.69
N MET A 19 -0.18 6.06 -9.38
CA MET A 19 0.52 5.38 -10.47
C MET A 19 -0.33 5.38 -11.75
N GLY A 20 0.35 5.28 -12.89
CA GLY A 20 -0.30 5.27 -14.21
C GLY A 20 -0.68 6.68 -14.68
N ARG A 21 -1.16 6.79 -15.92
CA ARG A 21 -1.50 8.08 -16.54
C ARG A 21 -2.83 8.65 -16.05
N THR A 22 -3.76 7.77 -15.70
CA THR A 22 -5.12 8.12 -15.26
C THR A 22 -5.22 8.28 -13.74
N GLY A 23 -4.19 7.84 -13.02
CA GLY A 23 -4.15 7.87 -11.57
C GLY A 23 -5.03 6.85 -10.87
N ASP A 24 -5.45 5.80 -11.59
CA ASP A 24 -6.34 4.77 -11.06
C ASP A 24 -5.63 3.76 -10.15
N HIS A 25 -4.30 3.72 -10.18
CA HIS A 25 -3.51 2.77 -9.39
C HIS A 25 -2.78 3.48 -8.27
N LEU A 26 -2.57 2.78 -7.16
CA LEU A 26 -1.89 3.31 -5.98
C LEU A 26 -0.72 2.44 -5.58
N ARG A 27 0.30 3.09 -5.03
CA ARG A 27 1.45 2.47 -4.41
C ARG A 27 1.49 2.81 -2.93
N PHE A 28 1.40 1.79 -2.09
CA PHE A 28 1.45 1.91 -0.64
C PHE A 28 2.81 1.46 -0.13
N GLY A 29 3.30 2.14 0.92
CA GLY A 29 4.43 1.68 1.71
C GLY A 29 4.00 1.57 3.16
N PHE A 30 4.25 0.43 3.78
CA PHE A 30 3.87 0.17 5.17
C PHE A 30 5.12 0.02 6.06
N ALA A 31 5.06 0.56 7.28
CA ALA A 31 6.05 0.39 8.34
C ALA A 31 5.56 -0.67 9.34
N ALA A 32 6.49 -1.34 10.04
CA ALA A 32 6.14 -2.33 11.04
C ALA A 32 5.39 -1.67 12.20
N PRO A 33 4.57 -2.41 12.96
CA PRO A 33 3.88 -1.86 14.13
C PRO A 33 4.83 -1.21 15.15
N ASP A 34 6.02 -1.80 15.33
CA ASP A 34 7.00 -1.42 16.37
C ASP A 34 8.09 -0.44 15.91
N ASP A 35 7.98 0.09 14.68
CA ASP A 35 9.05 0.86 14.04
C ASP A 35 9.18 2.33 14.48
N GLY A 36 8.38 2.78 15.45
CA GLY A 36 8.54 4.09 16.07
C GLY A 36 8.30 5.32 15.19
N GLY A 37 7.90 5.16 13.92
CA GLY A 37 7.50 6.27 13.05
C GLY A 37 7.99 6.19 11.60
N PRO A 38 7.84 7.29 10.84
CA PRO A 38 8.26 7.38 9.43
C PRO A 38 9.80 7.39 9.33
N GLY A 39 10.41 6.21 9.41
CA GLY A 39 11.86 6.03 9.42
C GLY A 39 12.33 4.64 9.84
N GLY A 40 11.45 3.82 10.43
CA GLY A 40 11.79 2.46 10.88
C GLY A 40 11.98 1.42 9.75
N THR A 41 12.34 0.20 10.17
CA THR A 41 12.67 -0.94 9.31
C THR A 41 11.40 -1.50 8.66
N PRO A 42 11.17 -1.29 7.34
CA PRO A 42 9.90 -1.60 6.68
C PRO A 42 9.30 -2.95 7.12
N ALA A 43 8.02 -2.98 7.51
CA ALA A 43 7.31 -4.22 7.85
C ALA A 43 7.57 -5.30 6.80
N LEU A 44 7.58 -4.85 5.55
CA LEU A 44 7.93 -5.60 4.37
C LEU A 44 8.82 -4.72 3.48
N SER A 45 9.91 -5.29 2.94
CA SER A 45 10.95 -4.56 2.20
C SER A 45 10.48 -3.94 0.87
N ARG A 46 9.24 -4.18 0.47
CA ARG A 46 8.68 -3.85 -0.84
C ARG A 46 7.42 -3.01 -0.68
N GLU A 47 7.12 -2.26 -1.75
CA GLU A 47 5.91 -1.45 -1.84
C GLU A 47 4.78 -2.27 -2.46
N PHE A 48 3.55 -1.93 -2.08
CA PHE A 48 2.35 -2.65 -2.47
C PHE A 48 1.63 -1.87 -3.56
N VAL A 49 1.23 -2.55 -4.61
CA VAL A 49 0.45 -1.94 -5.69
C VAL A 49 -1.01 -2.37 -5.56
N CYS A 50 -1.91 -1.39 -5.63
CA CYS A 50 -3.34 -1.59 -5.67
C CYS A 50 -3.88 -1.03 -6.98
N PHE A 51 -4.33 -1.91 -7.88
CA PHE A 51 -4.79 -1.50 -9.21
C PHE A 51 -6.25 -1.08 -9.21
N GLY A 52 -6.60 0.10 -9.73
CA GLY A 52 -8.00 0.49 -9.97
C GLY A 52 -8.69 1.12 -8.77
N HIS A 53 -7.97 1.36 -7.67
CA HIS A 53 -8.52 1.84 -6.40
C HIS A 53 -8.18 3.31 -6.09
N GLY A 54 -7.53 4.03 -7.02
CA GLY A 54 -7.15 5.44 -6.83
C GLY A 54 -8.32 6.34 -6.43
N ARG A 55 -9.44 6.23 -7.16
CA ARG A 55 -10.67 6.98 -6.85
C ARG A 55 -11.28 6.56 -5.50
N ALA A 56 -11.44 5.26 -5.27
CA ALA A 56 -12.04 4.74 -4.04
C ALA A 56 -11.27 5.18 -2.79
N TRP A 57 -9.93 5.18 -2.86
CA TRP A 57 -9.07 5.67 -1.79
C TRP A 57 -9.27 7.17 -1.53
N ASN A 58 -9.33 8.00 -2.58
CA ASN A 58 -9.57 9.43 -2.42
C ASN A 58 -10.95 9.73 -1.83
N ASP A 59 -11.97 8.97 -2.21
CA ASP A 59 -13.31 9.10 -1.64
C ASP A 59 -13.33 8.63 -0.17
N HIS A 60 -12.60 7.56 0.16
CA HIS A 60 -12.39 7.15 1.56
C HIS A 60 -11.70 8.23 2.39
N LEU A 61 -10.61 8.83 1.89
CA LEU A 61 -9.91 9.93 2.58
C LEU A 61 -10.82 11.14 2.83
N ARG A 62 -11.76 11.45 1.94
CA ARG A 62 -12.74 12.53 2.14
C ARG A 62 -13.78 12.19 3.23
N GLY A 63 -14.02 10.91 3.49
CA GLY A 63 -14.88 10.45 4.56
C GLY A 63 -14.21 10.47 5.94
N LEU A 64 -12.88 10.55 6.00
CA LEU A 64 -12.13 10.67 7.26
C LEU A 64 -12.10 12.12 7.74
N SER A 65 -12.35 12.35 9.04
CA SER A 65 -12.41 13.70 9.61
C SER A 65 -11.06 14.42 9.55
N GLY A 66 -9.96 13.69 9.76
CA GLY A 66 -8.59 14.18 9.62
C GLY A 66 -7.96 13.89 8.26
N GLY A 67 -8.72 13.36 7.30
CA GLY A 67 -8.29 13.07 5.95
C GLY A 67 -7.03 12.19 5.88
N LEU A 68 -6.05 12.62 5.08
CA LEU A 68 -4.79 11.91 4.92
C LEU A 68 -4.00 11.79 6.25
N ARG A 69 -4.08 12.78 7.13
CA ARG A 69 -3.34 12.72 8.40
C ARG A 69 -3.88 11.61 9.30
N GLU A 70 -5.20 11.52 9.43
CA GLU A 70 -5.84 10.42 10.16
C GLU A 70 -5.48 9.05 9.56
N ALA A 71 -5.49 8.94 8.22
CA ALA A 71 -5.08 7.70 7.56
C ALA A 71 -3.61 7.33 7.82
N MET A 72 -2.72 8.32 7.88
CA MET A 72 -1.29 8.15 8.14
C MET A 72 -1.00 7.74 9.60
N ASP A 73 -1.74 8.31 10.54
CA ASP A 73 -1.57 8.05 11.99
C ASP A 73 -2.23 6.72 12.41
N GLY A 74 -3.19 6.22 11.62
CA GLY A 74 -3.90 4.98 11.86
C GLY A 74 -3.09 3.70 11.62
N ALA A 75 -3.51 2.62 12.30
CA ALA A 75 -3.03 1.27 12.07
C ALA A 75 -3.99 0.51 11.14
N TRP A 76 -3.43 -0.34 10.28
CA TRP A 76 -4.13 -1.02 9.19
C TRP A 76 -3.87 -2.52 9.21
N ASP A 77 -4.92 -3.30 8.96
CA ASP A 77 -4.80 -4.69 8.56
C ASP A 77 -4.85 -4.75 7.02
N ILE A 78 -3.90 -5.46 6.41
CA ILE A 78 -3.78 -5.57 4.96
C ILE A 78 -3.84 -7.01 4.50
N LEU A 79 -4.48 -7.23 3.34
CA LEU A 79 -4.44 -8.48 2.60
C LEU A 79 -3.69 -8.28 1.29
N PHE A 80 -2.76 -9.17 0.97
CA PHE A 80 -1.96 -9.06 -0.24
C PHE A 80 -1.55 -10.43 -0.80
N THR A 81 -1.14 -10.44 -2.06
CA THR A 81 -0.47 -11.59 -2.68
C THR A 81 0.91 -11.18 -3.19
N VAL A 82 1.81 -12.15 -3.28
CA VAL A 82 3.11 -12.00 -3.93
C VAL A 82 3.03 -12.67 -5.30
N ALA A 83 3.25 -11.92 -6.38
CA ALA A 83 3.08 -12.38 -7.75
C ALA A 83 4.27 -11.98 -8.63
N PRO A 84 4.52 -12.65 -9.77
CA PRO A 84 5.45 -12.17 -10.77
C PRO A 84 5.05 -10.76 -11.24
N ASN A 85 6.01 -9.85 -11.24
CA ASN A 85 5.80 -8.50 -11.76
C ASN A 85 5.78 -8.56 -13.29
N THR A 86 4.64 -8.23 -13.89
CA THR A 86 4.45 -8.21 -15.34
C THR A 86 4.55 -6.81 -15.95
N TRP A 87 4.61 -5.76 -15.11
CA TRP A 87 4.77 -4.40 -15.58
C TRP A 87 6.18 -4.19 -16.15
N ARG A 88 6.26 -3.56 -17.31
CA ARG A 88 7.53 -3.24 -17.98
C ARG A 88 7.55 -1.75 -18.31
N PRO A 89 8.48 -0.97 -17.73
CA PRO A 89 8.58 0.44 -18.05
C PRO A 89 9.15 0.61 -19.45
N ARG A 90 8.75 1.71 -20.11
CA ARG A 90 9.19 2.03 -21.49
C ARG A 90 10.63 2.55 -21.56
N ASP A 91 11.19 2.98 -20.43
CA ASP A 91 12.55 3.51 -20.31
C ASP A 91 13.62 2.42 -20.12
N GLY A 92 13.22 1.14 -20.19
CA GLY A 92 14.12 0.00 -20.08
C GLY A 92 14.67 -0.24 -18.67
N ARG A 93 14.18 0.48 -17.65
CA ARG A 93 14.66 0.31 -16.28
C ARG A 93 14.33 -1.09 -15.76
N ALA A 94 15.31 -1.72 -15.09
CA ALA A 94 15.10 -2.98 -14.39
C ALA A 94 14.03 -2.80 -13.29
N VAL A 95 13.10 -3.74 -13.23
CA VAL A 95 12.05 -3.80 -12.22
C VAL A 95 12.25 -5.02 -11.35
N ASP A 96 11.78 -4.97 -10.11
CA ASP A 96 11.72 -6.17 -9.26
C ASP A 96 10.91 -7.24 -10.00
N PRO A 97 11.42 -8.47 -10.18
CA PRO A 97 10.70 -9.56 -10.85
C PRO A 97 9.44 -9.99 -10.09
N VAL A 98 9.26 -9.53 -8.86
CA VAL A 98 8.14 -9.84 -7.97
C VAL A 98 7.42 -8.56 -7.55
N GLN A 99 6.11 -8.64 -7.38
CA GLN A 99 5.25 -7.56 -6.94
C GLN A 99 4.39 -8.02 -5.75
N GLN A 100 4.23 -7.13 -4.77
CA GLN A 100 3.19 -7.27 -3.75
C GLN A 100 1.94 -6.56 -4.25
N GLN A 101 0.87 -7.31 -4.48
CA GLN A 101 -0.42 -6.76 -4.87
C GLN A 101 -1.30 -6.66 -3.63
N LEU A 102 -1.64 -5.43 -3.25
CA LEU A 102 -2.62 -5.17 -2.21
C LEU A 102 -4.01 -5.55 -2.74
N LEU A 103 -4.71 -6.38 -1.98
CA LEU A 103 -6.04 -6.86 -2.31
C LEU A 103 -7.10 -6.14 -1.48
N ASP A 104 -6.79 -5.85 -0.22
CA ASP A 104 -7.69 -5.16 0.69
C ASP A 104 -6.90 -4.46 1.81
N LEU A 105 -7.49 -3.39 2.37
CA LEU A 105 -7.03 -2.78 3.62
C LEU A 105 -8.21 -2.30 4.45
N LYS A 106 -8.11 -2.48 5.76
CA LYS A 106 -9.07 -1.97 6.74
C LYS A 106 -8.34 -1.39 7.96
N PRO A 107 -8.98 -0.51 8.74
CA PRO A 107 -8.47 -0.16 10.05
C PRO A 107 -8.23 -1.42 10.90
N ALA A 108 -7.10 -1.46 11.61
CA ALA A 108 -6.81 -2.52 12.54
C ALA A 108 -7.84 -2.53 13.69
N GLU A 109 -8.27 -3.72 14.10
CA GLU A 109 -9.11 -3.86 15.29
C GLU A 109 -8.23 -3.65 16.53
N SER A 110 -8.65 -2.72 17.38
CA SER A 110 -8.07 -2.44 18.71
C SER A 110 -8.49 -3.49 19.73
#